data_AF-A0A8S0UR54-F1
#
_entry.id   AF-A0A8S0UR54-F1
#
_cell.length_a   1.000
_cell.length_b   1.000
_cell.length_c   1.000
_cell.angle_alpha   90.00
_cell.angle_beta   90.00
_cell.angle_gamma   90.00
#
_symmetry.space_group_name_H-M   'P 1'
#
loop_
_entity.id
_entity.type
_entity.pdbx_description
1 polymer ?
#
loop_
_entity_poly.entity_id
_entity_poly.type
_entity_poly.pdbx_seq_one_letter_code
_entity_poly.pdbx_strand_id
1 'polypeptide(L)'
;MRLIMSTVRFMCQKKTEEDVPQENLRGTYCNVGKEDLFLVLQFLEDANLTETARILEEESGIFFNMSYFENIVTNGDWDKVERYLLAFTGINDNTNSTKIFYEIRRRKCLEALDIDHKLLSDYGDRESARATMFADVKNFIEENRLLL
;
A
#
# COMPACT_ATOMS: atom_id res chain seq x y z
N MET A 1 -17.53 5.44 2.09
CA MET A 1 -16.31 6.24 2.37
C MET A 1 -16.34 6.93 3.74
N ARG A 2 -17.36 7.71 4.15
CA ARG A 2 -17.39 8.30 5.52
C ARG A 2 -17.53 7.30 6.68
N LEU A 3 -17.99 6.08 6.41
CA LEU A 3 -18.33 5.11 7.44
C LEU A 3 -17.10 4.51 8.13
N ILE A 4 -15.99 4.24 7.42
CA ILE A 4 -14.82 3.58 8.03
C ILE A 4 -14.11 4.50 9.02
N MET A 5 -13.83 5.75 8.62
CA MET A 5 -13.30 6.77 9.54
C MET A 5 -14.28 7.08 10.67
N SER A 6 -15.60 7.02 10.43
CA SER A 6 -16.61 7.11 11.48
C SER A 6 -16.61 5.90 12.42
N THR A 7 -16.36 4.68 11.94
CA THR A 7 -16.30 3.46 12.74
C THR A 7 -15.01 3.42 13.57
N VAL A 8 -13.87 3.81 12.99
CA VAL A 8 -12.61 3.98 13.74
C VAL A 8 -12.78 5.09 14.79
N ARG A 9 -13.42 6.20 14.45
CA ARG A 9 -13.79 7.26 15.42
C ARG A 9 -14.74 6.76 16.51
N PHE A 10 -15.69 5.89 16.19
CA PHE A 10 -16.61 5.27 17.15
C PHE A 10 -15.90 4.25 18.05
N MET A 11 -14.96 3.46 17.52
CA MET A 11 -14.12 2.56 18.32
C MET A 11 -13.20 3.35 19.27
N CYS A 12 -12.67 4.50 18.85
CA CYS A 12 -11.97 5.44 19.73
C CYS A 12 -12.87 5.98 20.85
N GLN A 13 -14.13 6.33 20.53
CA GLN A 13 -15.08 6.87 21.51
C GLN A 13 -15.51 5.83 22.54
N LYS A 14 -15.60 4.54 22.18
CA LYS A 14 -15.93 3.47 23.12
C LYS A 14 -14.82 3.13 24.11
N LYS A 15 -13.54 3.39 23.78
CA LYS A 15 -12.42 3.19 24.71
C LYS A 15 -12.33 4.27 25.79
N THR A 16 -13.07 5.37 25.66
CA THR A 16 -13.06 6.52 26.59
C THR A 16 -14.24 6.56 27.57
N GLU A 17 -15.12 5.55 27.59
CA GLU A 17 -16.28 5.51 28.50
C GLU A 17 -16.06 4.74 29.80
N GLU A 18 -14.87 4.16 30.04
CA GLU A 18 -14.46 3.69 31.37
C GLU A 18 -13.43 4.67 31.95
N ASP A 19 -13.91 5.47 32.92
CA ASP A 19 -13.16 6.22 33.95
C ASP A 19 -12.39 7.52 33.62
N VAL A 20 -13.06 8.65 33.24
CA VAL A 20 -12.56 10.01 33.61
C VAL A 20 -13.71 11.05 33.73
N PRO A 21 -13.75 11.91 34.79
CA PRO A 21 -14.73 12.99 34.94
C PRO A 21 -14.61 14.10 33.89
N GLN A 22 -15.75 14.59 33.43
CA GLN A 22 -15.91 15.62 32.40
C GLN A 22 -15.52 17.02 32.90
N GLU A 23 -14.28 17.48 32.67
CA GLU A 23 -13.96 18.93 32.69
C GLU A 23 -12.62 19.25 32.00
N ASN A 24 -12.58 19.17 30.66
CA ASN A 24 -11.74 20.01 29.78
C ASN A 24 -11.92 19.59 28.30
N LEU A 25 -13.01 20.01 27.67
CA LEU A 25 -13.30 19.76 26.25
C LEU A 25 -12.58 20.74 25.30
N ARG A 26 -11.29 21.00 25.54
CA ARG A 26 -10.41 21.69 24.58
C ARG A 26 -9.20 20.82 24.27
N GLY A 27 -9.29 20.09 23.16
CA GLY A 27 -8.13 19.86 22.30
C GLY A 27 -7.34 18.57 22.49
N THR A 28 -7.88 17.51 23.06
CA THR A 28 -7.29 16.17 22.89
C THR A 28 -7.93 15.49 21.68
N TYR A 29 -7.45 15.87 20.49
CA TYR A 29 -7.55 14.98 19.33
C TYR A 29 -6.97 13.63 19.77
N CYS A 30 -7.70 12.54 19.56
CA CYS A 30 -7.12 11.21 19.62
C CYS A 30 -5.91 11.22 18.67
N ASN A 31 -4.71 11.23 19.25
CA ASN A 31 -3.50 11.04 18.50
C ASN A 31 -3.48 9.54 18.20
N VAL A 32 -4.26 9.11 17.20
CA VAL A 32 -4.26 7.72 16.74
C VAL A 32 -2.85 7.49 16.23
N GLY A 33 -2.02 6.89 17.07
CA GLY A 33 -0.63 6.62 16.75
C GLY A 33 -0.55 5.55 15.66
N LYS A 34 0.63 5.41 15.04
CA LYS A 34 0.91 4.29 14.12
C LYS A 34 0.58 2.93 14.76
N GLU A 35 0.73 2.83 16.07
CA GLU A 35 0.45 1.66 16.90
C GLU A 35 -1.04 1.27 16.91
N ASP A 36 -1.94 2.24 17.06
CA ASP A 36 -3.38 1.97 17.06
C ASP A 36 -3.87 1.51 15.68
N LEU A 37 -3.33 2.11 14.60
CA LEU A 37 -3.66 1.71 13.24
C LEU A 37 -3.18 0.29 12.94
N PHE A 38 -2.00 -0.08 13.46
CA PHE A 38 -1.47 -1.43 13.31
C PHE A 38 -2.38 -2.47 13.98
N LEU A 39 -2.94 -2.18 15.16
CA LEU A 39 -3.91 -3.06 15.83
C LEU A 39 -5.19 -3.23 15.00
N VAL A 40 -5.67 -2.15 14.37
CA VAL A 40 -6.84 -2.22 13.49
C VAL A 40 -6.54 -3.06 12.25
N LEU A 41 -5.37 -2.88 11.61
CA LEU A 41 -4.95 -3.68 10.46
C LEU A 41 -4.85 -5.17 10.83
N GLN A 42 -4.24 -5.49 11.97
CA GLN A 42 -4.16 -6.86 12.46
C GLN A 42 -5.55 -7.48 12.69
N PHE A 43 -6.47 -6.74 13.31
CA PHE A 43 -7.84 -7.19 13.49
C PHE A 43 -8.55 -7.47 12.16
N LEU A 44 -8.39 -6.59 11.17
CA LEU A 44 -9.01 -6.77 9.85
C LEU A 44 -8.47 -8.02 9.15
N GLU A 45 -7.17 -8.29 9.23
CA GLU A 45 -6.56 -9.50 8.69
C GLU A 45 -7.09 -10.76 9.41
N ASP A 46 -7.12 -10.77 10.74
CA ASP A 46 -7.64 -11.89 11.53
C ASP A 46 -9.13 -12.17 11.24
N ALA A 47 -9.90 -11.12 10.93
CA ALA A 47 -11.30 -11.21 10.53
C ALA A 47 -11.50 -11.56 9.04
N ASN A 48 -10.44 -11.79 8.27
CA ASN A 48 -10.44 -11.97 6.80
C ASN A 48 -11.08 -10.80 6.02
N LEU A 49 -11.04 -9.58 6.57
CA LEU A 49 -11.51 -8.35 5.93
C LEU A 49 -10.40 -7.69 5.11
N THR A 50 -9.75 -8.48 4.25
CA THR A 50 -8.54 -8.10 3.51
C THR A 50 -8.73 -6.86 2.66
N GLU A 51 -9.85 -6.74 1.92
CA GLU A 51 -10.14 -5.55 1.12
C GLU A 51 -10.25 -4.28 1.97
N THR A 52 -10.83 -4.39 3.17
CA THR A 52 -10.92 -3.24 4.09
C THR A 52 -9.54 -2.87 4.61
N ALA A 53 -8.69 -3.88 4.89
CA ALA A 53 -7.30 -3.64 5.29
C ALA A 53 -6.51 -2.93 4.18
N ARG A 54 -6.61 -3.36 2.91
CA ARG A 54 -5.95 -2.71 1.77
C ARG A 54 -6.41 -1.26 1.59
N ILE A 55 -7.71 -0.99 1.68
CA ILE A 55 -8.24 0.38 1.61
C ILE A 55 -7.66 1.24 2.74
N LEU A 56 -7.58 0.70 3.96
CA LEU A 56 -7.03 1.42 5.11
C LEU A 56 -5.54 1.71 4.94
N GLU A 57 -4.77 0.78 4.37
CA GLU A 57 -3.36 0.97 4.01
C GLU A 57 -3.20 2.09 2.96
N GLU A 58 -3.96 2.03 1.86
CA GLU A 58 -3.94 3.04 0.79
C GLU A 58 -4.36 4.44 1.29
N GLU A 59 -5.43 4.54 2.08
CA GLU A 59 -5.91 5.85 2.57
C GLU A 59 -5.02 6.45 3.67
N SER A 60 -4.37 5.60 4.47
CA SER A 60 -3.49 6.08 5.54
C SER A 60 -2.08 6.38 5.06
N GLY A 61 -1.55 5.60 4.11
CA GLY A 61 -0.15 5.68 3.67
C GLY A 61 0.86 5.33 4.78
N ILE A 62 0.42 4.64 5.85
CA ILE A 62 1.24 4.40 7.05
C ILE A 62 1.94 3.04 7.03
N PHE A 63 1.33 2.02 6.42
CA PHE A 63 1.87 0.66 6.39
C PHE A 63 1.87 0.11 4.97
N PHE A 64 3.07 -0.20 4.46
CA PHE A 64 3.24 -0.78 3.13
C PHE A 64 3.24 -2.31 3.20
N ASN A 65 2.14 -2.94 2.77
CA ASN A 65 2.08 -4.39 2.65
C ASN A 65 2.86 -4.89 1.43
N MET A 66 4.07 -5.41 1.66
CA MET A 66 4.94 -5.98 0.63
C MET A 66 4.34 -7.21 -0.06
N SER A 67 3.68 -8.09 0.69
CA SER A 67 3.10 -9.33 0.14
C SER A 67 1.93 -9.04 -0.80
N TYR A 68 1.08 -8.06 -0.46
CA TYR A 68 0.04 -7.58 -1.35
C TYR A 68 0.63 -6.94 -2.61
N PHE A 69 1.65 -6.10 -2.44
CA PHE A 69 2.32 -5.43 -3.55
C PHE A 69 2.95 -6.45 -4.53
N GLU A 70 3.64 -7.48 -4.02
CA GLU A 70 4.17 -8.59 -4.80
C GLU A 70 3.10 -9.31 -5.62
N ASN A 71 1.94 -9.58 -5.01
CA ASN A 71 0.82 -10.24 -5.68
C ASN A 71 0.28 -9.39 -6.86
N ILE A 72 0.01 -8.10 -6.66
CA ILE A 72 -0.50 -7.24 -7.75
C ILE A 72 0.54 -7.01 -8.86
N VAL A 73 1.83 -6.98 -8.53
CA VAL A 73 2.92 -6.91 -9.53
C VAL A 73 2.98 -8.22 -10.32
N THR A 74 2.95 -9.37 -9.66
CA THR A 74 3.05 -10.69 -10.32
C THR A 74 1.85 -10.98 -11.23
N ASN A 75 0.66 -10.48 -10.86
CA ASN A 75 -0.54 -10.56 -11.69
C ASN A 75 -0.50 -9.59 -12.89
N GLY A 76 0.36 -8.57 -12.87
CA GLY A 76 0.42 -7.53 -13.91
C GLY A 76 -0.70 -6.50 -13.81
N ASP A 77 -1.29 -6.30 -12.63
CA ASP A 77 -2.34 -5.30 -12.37
C ASP A 77 -1.72 -3.88 -12.26
N TRP A 78 -1.13 -3.39 -13.35
CA TRP A 78 -0.29 -2.19 -13.35
C TRP A 78 -0.97 -0.93 -12.82
N ASP A 79 -2.28 -0.77 -13.04
CA ASP A 79 -3.02 0.39 -12.55
C ASP A 79 -3.21 0.35 -11.01
N LYS A 80 -3.33 -0.85 -10.42
CA LYS A 80 -3.34 -1.02 -8.96
C LYS A 80 -1.95 -0.79 -8.38
N VAL A 81 -0.91 -1.29 -9.05
CA VAL A 81 0.49 -1.11 -8.65
C VAL A 81 0.84 0.38 -8.54
N GLU A 82 0.53 1.18 -9.57
CA GLU A 82 0.81 2.62 -9.55
C GLU A 82 -0.01 3.35 -8.49
N ARG A 83 -1.32 3.04 -8.37
CA ARG A 83 -2.17 3.67 -7.34
C ARG A 83 -1.68 3.37 -5.93
N TYR A 84 -1.33 2.11 -5.66
CA TYR A 84 -0.86 1.68 -4.35
C TYR A 84 0.45 2.37 -3.99
N LEU A 85 1.43 2.46 -4.90
CA LEU A 85 2.69 3.17 -4.63
C LEU A 85 2.48 4.67 -4.36
N LEU A 86 1.59 5.31 -5.11
CA LEU A 86 1.29 6.74 -4.96
C LEU A 86 0.66 7.09 -3.61
N ALA A 87 0.08 6.12 -2.88
CA ALA A 87 -0.41 6.32 -1.52
C ALA A 87 0.72 6.59 -0.51
N PHE A 88 1.93 6.12 -0.79
CA PHE A 88 3.07 6.21 0.14
C PHE A 88 4.16 7.16 -0.35
N THR A 89 4.36 7.25 -1.66
CA THR A 89 5.40 8.11 -2.23
C THR A 89 5.06 8.63 -3.63
N GLY A 90 5.35 9.91 -3.85
CA GLY A 90 5.38 10.53 -5.16
C GLY A 90 6.60 10.09 -5.98
N ILE A 91 6.48 10.23 -7.30
CA ILE A 91 7.51 9.79 -8.27
C ILE A 91 8.88 10.44 -8.02
N ASN A 92 8.90 11.66 -7.49
CA ASN A 92 10.10 12.48 -7.32
C ASN A 92 10.44 12.73 -5.84
N ASP A 93 9.81 12.03 -4.89
CA ASP A 93 10.07 12.27 -3.46
C ASP A 93 11.49 11.89 -3.07
N ASN A 94 12.04 10.84 -3.69
CA ASN A 94 13.44 10.47 -3.57
C ASN A 94 13.91 9.64 -4.78
N THR A 95 15.23 9.43 -4.86
CA THR A 95 15.89 8.71 -5.95
C THR A 95 15.38 7.26 -6.08
N ASN A 96 15.05 6.59 -4.97
CA ASN A 96 14.54 5.22 -4.99
C ASN A 96 13.10 5.19 -5.48
N SER A 97 12.24 6.13 -5.07
CA SER A 97 10.89 6.30 -5.64
C SER A 97 10.95 6.48 -7.16
N THR A 98 11.84 7.34 -7.66
CA THR A 98 12.00 7.52 -9.12
C THR A 98 12.43 6.23 -9.83
N LYS A 99 13.35 5.45 -9.25
CA LYS A 99 13.78 4.15 -9.79
C LYS A 99 12.64 3.12 -9.79
N ILE A 100 11.87 3.04 -8.71
CA ILE A 100 10.71 2.12 -8.58
C ILE A 100 9.69 2.40 -9.69
N PHE A 101 9.26 3.67 -9.84
CA PHE A 101 8.31 4.05 -10.88
C PHE A 101 8.87 3.83 -12.30
N TYR A 102 10.17 4.06 -12.49
CA TYR A 102 10.83 3.81 -13.77
C TYR A 102 10.78 2.33 -14.16
N GLU A 103 11.18 1.41 -13.27
CA GLU A 103 11.18 -0.03 -13.57
C GLU A 103 9.77 -0.56 -13.84
N ILE A 104 8.78 -0.13 -13.05
CA ILE A 104 7.37 -0.54 -13.22
C ILE A 104 6.81 -0.07 -14.57
N ARG A 105 7.02 1.20 -14.91
CA ARG A 105 6.54 1.74 -16.19
C ARG A 105 7.26 1.14 -17.37
N ARG A 106 8.57 0.91 -17.25
CA ARG A 106 9.36 0.21 -18.27
C ARG A 106 8.81 -1.19 -18.51
N ARG A 107 8.49 -1.95 -17.46
CA ARG A 107 7.86 -3.27 -17.57
C ARG A 107 6.48 -3.22 -18.23
N LYS A 108 5.59 -2.33 -17.77
CA LYS A 108 4.26 -2.10 -18.35
C LYS A 108 4.34 -1.81 -19.85
N CYS A 109 5.26 -0.95 -20.27
CA CYS A 109 5.47 -0.64 -21.68
C CYS A 109 5.99 -1.83 -22.48
N LEU A 110 6.94 -2.61 -21.96
CA LEU A 110 7.45 -3.81 -22.63
C LEU A 110 6.35 -4.86 -22.84
N GLU A 111 5.47 -5.06 -21.86
CA GLU A 111 4.33 -5.98 -22.00
C GLU A 111 3.29 -5.49 -23.00
N ALA A 112 3.01 -4.18 -23.05
CA ALA A 112 2.12 -3.61 -24.04
C ALA A 112 2.66 -3.77 -25.48
N LEU A 113 3.97 -3.53 -25.66
CA LEU A 113 4.64 -3.74 -26.94
C LEU A 113 4.65 -5.21 -27.37
N ASP A 114 4.77 -6.14 -26.43
CA ASP A 114 4.70 -7.58 -26.70
C ASP A 114 3.34 -8.01 -27.26
N ILE A 115 2.25 -7.52 -26.66
CA ILE A 115 0.89 -7.83 -27.09
C ILE A 115 0.67 -7.35 -28.53
N ASP A 116 1.16 -6.14 -28.85
CA ASP A 116 0.97 -5.51 -30.16
C ASP A 116 1.78 -6.20 -31.25
N HIS A 117 3.04 -6.56 -30.95
CA HIS A 117 3.94 -7.11 -31.96
C HIS A 117 4.01 -8.65 -31.98
N LYS A 118 3.48 -9.37 -30.97
CA LYS A 118 3.62 -10.83 -30.77
C LYS A 118 5.07 -11.35 -30.87
N LEU A 119 6.04 -10.46 -30.73
CA LEU A 119 7.45 -10.77 -31.00
C LEU A 119 8.12 -11.52 -29.85
N LEU A 120 7.58 -11.49 -28.62
CA LEU A 120 8.27 -12.07 -27.46
C LEU A 120 7.78 -13.48 -27.10
N SER A 121 7.13 -14.23 -28.02
CA SER A 121 7.07 -15.69 -27.87
C SER A 121 8.47 -16.33 -27.75
N ASP A 122 9.52 -15.59 -28.17
CA ASP A 122 10.92 -15.98 -28.07
C ASP A 122 11.67 -15.45 -26.82
N TYR A 123 11.06 -14.57 -26.00
CA TYR A 123 11.78 -13.87 -24.91
C TYR A 123 11.46 -14.35 -23.49
N GLY A 124 10.58 -15.35 -23.36
CA GLY A 124 10.29 -16.05 -22.10
C GLY A 124 8.92 -15.75 -21.49
N ASP A 125 8.66 -16.37 -20.33
CA ASP A 125 7.41 -16.25 -19.58
C ASP A 125 7.28 -14.88 -18.90
N ARG A 126 6.13 -14.21 -19.10
CA ARG A 126 5.84 -12.88 -18.53
C ARG A 126 5.89 -12.90 -17.01
N GLU A 127 5.41 -13.97 -16.39
CA GLU A 127 5.39 -14.12 -14.93
C GLU A 127 6.82 -14.13 -14.38
N SER A 128 7.69 -14.98 -14.94
CA SER A 128 9.12 -15.01 -14.62
C SER A 128 9.81 -13.65 -14.78
N ALA A 129 9.43 -12.92 -15.83
CA ALA A 129 10.02 -11.62 -16.13
C ALA A 129 9.53 -10.52 -15.16
N ARG A 130 8.25 -10.58 -14.72
CA ARG A 130 7.70 -9.73 -13.65
C ARG A 130 8.32 -10.05 -12.30
N ALA A 131 8.50 -11.32 -11.95
CA ALA A 131 9.15 -11.75 -10.71
C ALA A 131 10.61 -11.26 -10.63
N THR A 132 11.36 -11.35 -11.73
CA THR A 132 12.74 -10.83 -11.79
C THR A 132 12.77 -9.32 -11.56
N MET A 133 11.90 -8.56 -12.25
CA MET A 133 11.78 -7.12 -12.02
C MET A 133 11.38 -6.80 -10.58
N PHE A 134 10.51 -7.62 -9.97
CA PHE A 134 10.05 -7.41 -8.61
C PHE A 134 11.19 -7.54 -7.60
N ALA A 135 12.12 -8.48 -7.81
CA ALA A 135 13.31 -8.59 -6.96
C ALA A 135 14.15 -7.30 -6.98
N ASP A 136 14.31 -6.67 -8.14
CA ASP A 136 15.03 -5.39 -8.28
C ASP A 136 14.27 -4.25 -7.58
N VAL A 137 12.95 -4.16 -7.81
CA VAL A 137 12.08 -3.15 -7.18
C VAL A 137 12.06 -3.31 -5.66
N LYS A 138 12.04 -4.54 -5.16
CA LYS A 138 12.04 -4.83 -3.72
C LYS A 138 13.26 -4.26 -3.02
N ASN A 139 14.45 -4.35 -3.64
CA ASN A 139 15.66 -3.73 -3.10
C ASN A 139 15.50 -2.21 -2.96
N PHE A 140 14.91 -1.54 -3.96
CA PHE A 140 14.67 -0.09 -3.88
C PHE A 140 13.63 0.29 -2.83
N ILE A 141 12.63 -0.56 -2.59
CA ILE A 141 11.62 -0.36 -1.54
C ILE A 141 12.26 -0.51 -0.16
N GLU A 142 13.07 -1.53 0.05
CA GLU A 142 13.76 -1.77 1.32
C GLU A 142 14.79 -0.65 1.64
N GLU A 143 15.33 0.00 0.62
CA GLU A 143 16.19 1.18 0.78
C GLU A 143 15.39 2.50 0.94
N ASN A 144 14.06 2.48 0.84
CA ASN A 144 13.22 3.68 0.88
C ASN A 144 12.53 3.84 2.23
N ARG A 145 13.05 4.78 3.05
CA ARG A 145 12.53 5.07 4.40
C ARG A 145 11.09 5.60 4.44
N LEU A 146 10.48 5.95 3.30
CA LEU A 146 9.07 6.34 3.23
C LEU A 146 8.13 5.13 3.09
N LEU A 147 8.67 3.99 2.68
CA LEU A 147 7.93 2.75 2.44
C LEU A 147 8.12 1.73 3.58
N LEU A 148 8.86 2.11 4.63
CA LEU A 148 9.16 1.32 5.83
C LEU A 148 8.79 2.09 7.10
#